data_AF-A0A8C8H2J6-F1
#
_entry.id   AF-A0A8C8H2J6-F1
#
_cell.length_a   1.000
_cell.length_b   1.000
_cell.length_c   1.000
_cell.angle_alpha   90.00
_cell.angle_beta   90.00
_cell.angle_gamma   90.00
#
_symmetry.space_group_name_H-M   'P 1'
#
loop_
_entity.id
_entity.type
_entity.pdbx_description
1 polymer ?
#
loop_
_entity_poly.entity_id
_entity_poly.type
_entity_poly.pdbx_seq_one_letter_code
_entity_poly.pdbx_strand_id
1 'polypeptide(L)'
;MSLIEEYEEGEYERAPNKRLKTMDVEEGEDSDTASAGLLGDEEDATGTPGENRARWSTTKYESGRKDNGEDAHRIAPSPVVHVRGLCESVVEGDLVEALEKFGNICYVMMMPFKRQALVEFEAMESADQCVTCGVNEAVYIAGQQAFFNYSTSKRITRPTNADDPSSGNKVLLLSIQNPLYPITTDVLYTVCNPIGNVLRIVIFKRNGIQAMVEFETVKNAQKAKSALNGADIYAGCCTLKIEYARPTRLNVLRNDNDSWDYTKPFLVRRERGKGRQRQAILGEHPSSYSDNGYGSHCPLLPLPSNNRYKRSSPHDAQEVVAYPLPQTSSYMGHASSSSVAMVSGLHPAKMNCTRIFNLFCLYGNIEKVKFMKSVPGTALVEMGDEYAVDRAITHLNSIKVFSKRLNVCVSKQHAVIPSQVFELEDGSSSYKDFAMTRNNRFSSVGQASKNIIQPPAAVLHFYNVPPCITEDELQRLCTEHDVPGFIKFKVFDAKPSSKTISGLFEFDNKTHAVEVLTVLNHHQIRIPNGSNPYTLKLCFSTSSHL
;
A
#
# COMPACT_ATOMS: atom_id res chain seq x y z
N MET A 1 -51.03 -52.69 -18.64
CA MET A 1 -51.39 -51.66 -19.63
C MET A 1 -50.94 -50.34 -19.03
N SER A 2 -49.68 -49.94 -19.22
CA SER A 2 -49.18 -49.11 -20.34
C SER A 2 -50.02 -47.83 -20.48
N LEU A 3 -49.47 -46.65 -20.25
CA LEU A 3 -48.63 -45.97 -21.23
C LEU A 3 -47.47 -45.20 -20.59
N ILE A 4 -46.30 -45.55 -21.10
CA ILE A 4 -45.03 -44.83 -21.09
C ILE A 4 -45.05 -43.99 -22.38
N GLU A 5 -44.70 -42.71 -22.31
CA GLU A 5 -44.24 -41.95 -23.48
C GLU A 5 -42.77 -41.58 -23.26
N GLU A 6 -41.95 -42.24 -24.06
CA GLU A 6 -40.54 -41.99 -24.32
C GLU A 6 -40.39 -40.68 -25.11
N TYR A 7 -39.34 -39.89 -24.81
CA TYR A 7 -38.67 -39.08 -25.82
C TYR A 7 -37.16 -39.24 -25.64
N GLU A 8 -36.54 -39.59 -26.76
CA GLU A 8 -35.19 -40.13 -26.93
C GLU A 8 -34.05 -39.16 -26.68
N GLU A 9 -32.91 -39.79 -26.40
CA GLU A 9 -31.56 -39.29 -26.22
C GLU A 9 -31.00 -38.57 -27.46
N GLY A 10 -30.19 -37.55 -27.22
CA GLY A 10 -29.24 -37.00 -28.18
C GLY A 10 -27.86 -36.93 -27.56
N GLU A 11 -27.10 -38.01 -27.70
CA GLU A 11 -25.66 -38.08 -27.42
C GLU A 11 -24.88 -37.12 -28.32
N TYR A 12 -23.96 -36.35 -27.73
CA TYR A 12 -22.86 -35.75 -28.48
C TYR A 12 -21.56 -36.05 -27.75
N GLU A 13 -20.80 -36.96 -28.34
CA GLU A 13 -19.52 -37.47 -27.88
C GLU A 13 -18.44 -36.40 -27.75
N ARG A 14 -17.47 -36.74 -26.90
CA ARG A 14 -16.28 -35.99 -26.50
C ARG A 14 -15.06 -36.50 -27.27
N ALA A 15 -14.29 -35.62 -27.91
CA ALA A 15 -12.81 -35.59 -28.04
C ALA A 15 -12.34 -34.91 -29.37
N PRO A 16 -11.06 -34.50 -29.54
CA PRO A 16 -10.05 -34.04 -28.56
C PRO A 16 -9.36 -32.71 -28.96
N ASN A 17 -8.57 -32.19 -28.02
CA ASN A 17 -7.60 -31.09 -28.17
C ASN A 17 -6.68 -31.24 -29.40
N LYS A 18 -6.59 -30.19 -30.23
CA LYS A 18 -5.46 -29.97 -31.15
C LYS A 18 -4.79 -28.61 -30.91
N ARG A 19 -3.64 -28.75 -30.28
CA ARG A 19 -2.44 -27.91 -30.23
C ARG A 19 -2.19 -27.17 -31.57
N LEU A 20 -2.12 -25.84 -31.56
CA LEU A 20 -1.51 -25.08 -32.65
C LEU A 20 -0.02 -24.89 -32.33
N LYS A 21 0.82 -25.48 -33.17
CA LYS A 21 2.28 -25.41 -33.12
C LYS A 21 2.72 -24.50 -34.28
N THR A 22 3.74 -23.71 -33.99
CA THR A 22 4.65 -22.99 -34.88
C THR A 22 4.83 -23.63 -36.26
N MET A 23 4.83 -22.80 -37.31
CA MET A 23 5.56 -23.09 -38.54
C MET A 23 6.33 -21.85 -38.98
N ASP A 24 7.60 -22.12 -39.24
CA ASP A 24 8.64 -21.30 -39.81
C ASP A 24 8.31 -20.89 -41.26
N VAL A 25 8.89 -19.78 -41.70
CA VAL A 25 9.11 -19.48 -43.12
C VAL A 25 10.57 -19.06 -43.24
N GLU A 26 11.40 -20.01 -43.66
CA GLU A 26 12.65 -19.75 -44.39
C GLU A 26 12.34 -19.81 -45.89
N GLU A 27 13.02 -18.94 -46.65
CA GLU A 27 13.39 -18.97 -48.08
C GLU A 27 13.51 -17.49 -48.48
N GLY A 28 14.55 -16.99 -49.14
CA GLY A 28 15.68 -17.61 -49.82
C GLY A 28 16.45 -16.45 -50.45
N GLU A 29 17.72 -16.71 -50.71
CA GLU A 29 18.70 -15.81 -51.32
C GLU A 29 18.24 -15.29 -52.69
N ASP A 30 18.61 -14.05 -53.03
CA ASP A 30 18.97 -13.71 -54.41
C ASP A 30 19.98 -12.55 -54.44
N SER A 31 21.10 -12.84 -55.10
CA SER A 31 22.19 -11.95 -55.48
C SER A 31 21.88 -11.26 -56.81
N ASP A 32 22.25 -9.99 -56.96
CA ASP A 32 22.81 -9.41 -58.21
C ASP A 32 23.21 -7.95 -57.93
N THR A 33 24.51 -7.64 -57.83
CA THR A 33 25.45 -7.27 -58.90
C THR A 33 25.18 -5.93 -59.62
N ALA A 34 26.24 -5.10 -59.57
CA ALA A 34 26.73 -4.18 -60.59
C ALA A 34 26.30 -2.68 -60.57
N SER A 35 27.36 -1.88 -60.36
CA SER A 35 27.87 -0.83 -61.25
C SER A 35 27.36 0.62 -61.13
N ALA A 36 28.23 1.49 -60.58
CA ALA A 36 28.85 2.69 -61.18
C ALA A 36 29.43 3.52 -60.00
N GLY A 37 30.70 3.90 -59.89
CA GLY A 37 31.73 4.15 -60.90
C GLY A 37 31.95 5.66 -61.05
N LEU A 38 33.18 6.12 -60.75
CA LEU A 38 33.83 7.42 -61.07
C LEU A 38 33.69 8.52 -59.99
N LEU A 39 34.73 8.98 -59.28
CA LEU A 39 36.08 9.53 -59.58
C LEU A 39 36.12 11.08 -59.52
N GLY A 40 37.16 11.61 -58.87
CA GLY A 40 37.65 13.01 -58.90
C GLY A 40 37.62 13.68 -57.52
N ASP A 41 38.66 13.63 -56.68
CA ASP A 41 39.96 14.34 -56.72
C ASP A 41 39.82 15.88 -56.58
N GLU A 42 40.30 16.42 -55.44
CA GLU A 42 41.44 17.36 -55.32
C GLU A 42 41.03 18.82 -55.61
N GLU A 43 41.54 19.90 -55.01
CA GLU A 43 42.49 20.20 -53.95
C GLU A 43 42.32 21.71 -53.64
N ASP A 44 42.71 22.10 -52.43
CA ASP A 44 43.41 23.34 -52.08
C ASP A 44 42.85 24.77 -52.31
N ALA A 45 42.61 25.41 -51.17
CA ALA A 45 43.51 26.40 -50.56
C ALA A 45 43.13 27.90 -50.52
N THR A 46 43.39 28.42 -49.31
CA THR A 46 43.86 29.76 -48.92
C THR A 46 42.85 30.90 -48.67
N GLY A 47 42.93 31.46 -47.45
CA GLY A 47 42.53 32.84 -47.18
C GLY A 47 42.00 33.17 -45.79
N THR A 48 42.80 33.09 -44.73
CA THR A 48 42.69 33.94 -43.51
C THR A 48 43.65 35.14 -43.64
N PRO A 49 43.65 36.17 -42.75
CA PRO A 49 42.78 36.48 -41.61
C PRO A 49 42.32 37.96 -41.54
N GLY A 50 41.42 38.29 -40.60
CA GLY A 50 41.10 39.68 -40.28
C GLY A 50 40.36 39.81 -38.94
N GLU A 51 41.10 40.14 -37.89
CA GLU A 51 40.65 40.40 -36.52
C GLU A 51 39.76 41.66 -36.42
N ASN A 52 38.67 41.62 -35.63
CA ASN A 52 38.46 42.56 -34.52
C ASN A 52 37.14 42.32 -33.74
N ARG A 53 37.33 41.76 -32.55
CA ARG A 53 36.80 42.17 -31.22
C ARG A 53 35.53 43.05 -31.13
N ALA A 54 34.57 42.50 -30.38
CA ALA A 54 33.77 43.08 -29.29
C ALA A 54 32.51 43.92 -29.63
N ARG A 55 31.35 43.44 -29.14
CA ARG A 55 30.73 43.87 -27.85
C ARG A 55 29.19 43.97 -27.92
N TRP A 56 28.57 43.19 -27.03
CA TRP A 56 27.19 43.20 -26.52
C TRP A 56 26.47 44.57 -26.50
N SER A 57 25.18 44.63 -26.92
CA SER A 57 24.04 45.01 -26.03
C SER A 57 22.68 45.05 -26.76
N THR A 58 21.79 44.16 -26.34
CA THR A 58 20.38 44.35 -25.95
C THR A 58 19.62 45.59 -26.45
N THR A 59 18.42 45.41 -27.03
CA THR A 59 17.19 46.18 -26.71
C THR A 59 15.92 45.42 -27.16
N LYS A 60 14.86 45.57 -26.37
CA LYS A 60 13.53 44.93 -26.40
C LYS A 60 12.49 45.68 -27.28
N TYR A 61 11.38 44.97 -27.56
CA TYR A 61 10.03 45.40 -28.01
C TYR A 61 9.94 45.88 -29.48
N GLU A 62 8.95 45.50 -30.33
CA GLU A 62 7.52 45.29 -30.10
C GLU A 62 6.81 44.58 -31.31
N SER A 63 5.73 43.83 -31.01
CA SER A 63 4.46 43.62 -31.76
C SER A 63 4.39 43.19 -33.26
N GLY A 64 3.93 41.94 -33.47
CA GLY A 64 2.70 41.63 -34.23
C GLY A 64 2.78 41.12 -35.68
N ARG A 65 2.48 39.81 -35.91
CA ARG A 65 1.53 39.30 -36.96
C ARG A 65 1.39 37.75 -36.99
N LYS A 66 0.10 37.33 -36.90
CA LYS A 66 -0.61 36.16 -37.47
C LYS A 66 -0.02 34.73 -37.41
N ASP A 67 -0.64 33.95 -36.53
CA ASP A 67 -1.21 32.59 -36.71
C ASP A 67 -0.64 31.67 -37.80
N ASN A 68 -0.01 30.58 -37.35
CA ASN A 68 -0.11 29.24 -37.94
C ASN A 68 0.21 28.21 -36.84
N GLY A 69 -0.72 27.30 -36.59
CA GLY A 69 -0.72 26.39 -35.45
C GLY A 69 0.23 25.19 -35.56
N GLU A 70 1.49 25.34 -35.13
CA GLU A 70 2.44 24.21 -34.95
C GLU A 70 3.39 24.33 -33.73
N ASP A 71 3.13 25.20 -32.74
CA ASP A 71 4.08 25.44 -31.63
C ASP A 71 3.70 24.76 -30.30
N ALA A 72 3.69 23.43 -30.26
CA ALA A 72 3.56 22.66 -29.02
C ALA A 72 4.89 22.06 -28.50
N HIS A 73 6.02 22.30 -29.19
CA HIS A 73 7.29 21.59 -28.91
C HIS A 73 8.55 22.45 -28.74
N ARG A 74 8.44 23.70 -28.32
CA ARG A 74 9.62 24.45 -27.82
C ARG A 74 9.78 24.26 -26.32
N ILE A 75 10.43 23.16 -25.93
CA ILE A 75 10.93 23.00 -24.57
C ILE A 75 12.05 24.03 -24.37
N ALA A 76 11.97 24.82 -23.31
CA ALA A 76 13.00 25.82 -23.02
C ALA A 76 14.37 25.15 -22.87
N PRO A 77 15.46 25.79 -23.36
CA PRO A 77 16.81 25.25 -23.23
C PRO A 77 17.13 24.84 -21.79
N SER A 78 17.75 23.67 -21.64
CA SER A 78 18.07 23.05 -20.36
C SER A 78 19.45 22.40 -20.44
N PRO A 79 20.26 22.42 -19.35
CA PRO A 79 21.51 21.68 -19.29
C PRO A 79 21.31 20.15 -19.31
N VAL A 80 20.07 19.68 -19.22
CA VAL A 80 19.72 18.25 -19.33
C VAL A 80 19.12 17.98 -20.70
N VAL A 81 19.69 17.01 -21.40
CA VAL A 81 19.25 16.53 -22.72
C VAL A 81 18.51 15.20 -22.55
N HIS A 82 17.36 15.09 -23.22
CA HIS A 82 16.59 13.86 -23.34
C HIS A 82 16.98 13.15 -24.63
N VAL A 83 17.54 11.95 -24.49
CA VAL A 83 17.97 11.08 -25.58
C VAL A 83 16.93 9.99 -25.81
N ARG A 84 16.49 9.79 -27.05
CA ARG A 84 15.49 8.78 -27.44
C ARG A 84 15.99 7.92 -28.60
N GLY A 85 15.40 6.74 -28.77
CA GLY A 85 15.71 5.85 -29.90
C GLY A 85 16.92 4.95 -29.65
N LEU A 86 17.36 4.80 -28.40
CA LEU A 86 18.53 3.99 -28.04
C LEU A 86 18.32 2.50 -28.33
N CYS A 87 19.37 1.74 -28.64
CA CYS A 87 19.29 0.27 -28.70
C CYS A 87 19.04 -0.32 -27.29
N GLU A 88 18.44 -1.50 -27.19
CA GLU A 88 18.16 -2.16 -25.89
C GLU A 88 19.44 -2.57 -25.15
N SER A 89 20.55 -2.72 -25.87
CA SER A 89 21.87 -3.04 -25.32
C SER A 89 22.70 -1.84 -24.90
N VAL A 90 22.22 -0.60 -25.09
CA VAL A 90 22.99 0.63 -24.77
C VAL A 90 23.21 0.73 -23.27
N VAL A 91 24.47 0.94 -22.88
CA VAL A 91 24.89 1.21 -21.51
C VAL A 91 25.30 2.68 -21.34
N GLU A 92 25.50 3.10 -20.09
CA GLU A 92 25.93 4.46 -19.76
C GLU A 92 27.25 4.84 -20.46
N GLY A 93 28.20 3.91 -20.55
CA GLY A 93 29.50 4.13 -21.19
C GLY A 93 29.37 4.58 -22.65
N ASP A 94 28.47 3.96 -23.43
CA ASP A 94 28.25 4.30 -24.84
C ASP A 94 27.73 5.73 -25.02
N LEU A 95 26.90 6.19 -24.07
CA LEU A 95 26.38 7.56 -24.06
C LEU A 95 27.44 8.57 -23.68
N VAL A 96 28.31 8.23 -22.72
CA VAL A 96 29.41 9.09 -22.33
C VAL A 96 30.38 9.24 -23.49
N GLU A 97 30.82 8.14 -24.09
CA GLU A 97 31.74 8.14 -25.24
C GLU A 97 31.17 8.94 -26.43
N ALA A 98 29.89 8.76 -26.75
CA ALA A 98 29.26 9.44 -27.89
C ALA A 98 29.03 10.95 -27.66
N LEU A 99 28.84 11.37 -26.40
CA LEU A 99 28.39 12.73 -26.07
C LEU A 99 29.42 13.60 -25.36
N GLU A 100 30.53 13.03 -24.90
CA GLU A 100 31.64 13.77 -24.26
C GLU A 100 32.25 14.83 -25.21
N LYS A 101 32.17 14.61 -26.53
CA LYS A 101 32.59 15.59 -27.56
C LYS A 101 31.87 16.93 -27.50
N PHE A 102 30.66 16.99 -26.91
CA PHE A 102 29.89 18.23 -26.75
C PHE A 102 30.19 18.94 -25.42
N GLY A 103 30.82 18.25 -24.47
CA GLY A 103 31.24 18.80 -23.19
C GLY A 103 31.13 17.81 -22.04
N ASN A 104 31.57 18.26 -20.87
CA ASN A 104 31.67 17.43 -19.69
C ASN A 104 30.29 16.97 -19.19
N ILE A 105 30.14 15.66 -19.01
CA ILE A 105 28.89 15.03 -18.58
C ILE A 105 28.93 14.92 -17.06
N CYS A 106 27.98 15.60 -16.41
CA CYS A 106 27.80 15.57 -14.98
C CYS A 106 27.10 14.30 -14.49
N TYR A 107 26.14 13.79 -15.26
CA TYR A 107 25.33 12.64 -14.87
C TYR A 107 24.51 12.05 -16.02
N VAL A 108 24.34 10.73 -16.02
CA VAL A 108 23.47 10.00 -16.98
C VAL A 108 22.42 9.19 -16.21
N MET A 109 21.18 9.24 -16.68
CA MET A 109 20.08 8.42 -16.17
C MET A 109 19.46 7.58 -17.29
N MET A 110 19.62 6.26 -17.19
CA MET A 110 19.11 5.31 -18.17
C MET A 110 17.62 4.99 -17.95
N MET A 111 16.87 4.88 -19.04
CA MET A 111 15.49 4.35 -19.07
C MET A 111 15.38 3.24 -20.14
N PRO A 112 15.96 2.05 -19.90
CA PRO A 112 16.12 1.01 -20.93
C PRO A 112 14.78 0.49 -21.45
N PHE A 113 13.79 0.27 -20.56
CA PHE A 113 12.42 -0.15 -20.93
C PHE A 113 11.70 0.81 -21.88
N LYS A 114 12.19 2.05 -22.01
CA LYS A 114 11.65 3.06 -22.92
C LYS A 114 12.59 3.40 -24.06
N ARG A 115 13.77 2.75 -24.14
CA ARG A 115 14.83 3.05 -25.12
C ARG A 115 15.23 4.53 -25.09
N GLN A 116 15.38 5.07 -23.88
CA GLN A 116 15.61 6.50 -23.61
C GLN A 116 16.66 6.71 -22.50
N ALA A 117 17.24 7.90 -22.44
CA ALA A 117 18.13 8.35 -21.36
C ALA A 117 18.02 9.86 -21.11
N LEU A 118 18.44 10.33 -19.94
CA LEU A 118 18.68 11.75 -19.65
C LEU A 118 20.16 11.96 -19.40
N VAL A 119 20.74 13.02 -19.99
CA VAL A 119 22.15 13.37 -19.86
C VAL A 119 22.25 14.81 -19.35
N GLU A 120 22.85 15.02 -18.19
CA GLU A 120 23.11 16.34 -17.60
C GLU A 120 24.54 16.76 -17.95
N PHE A 121 24.68 17.87 -18.67
CA PHE A 121 25.96 18.50 -18.94
C PHE A 121 26.31 19.50 -17.85
N GLU A 122 27.61 19.75 -17.66
CA GLU A 122 28.12 20.77 -16.74
C GLU A 122 27.71 22.18 -17.19
N ALA A 123 27.86 22.46 -18.48
CA ALA A 123 27.50 23.74 -19.08
C ALA A 123 26.21 23.61 -19.91
N MET A 124 25.39 24.66 -19.85
CA MET A 124 24.17 24.76 -20.67
C MET A 124 24.49 24.83 -22.17
N GLU A 125 25.64 25.39 -22.52
CA GLU A 125 26.15 25.49 -23.90
C GLU A 125 26.45 24.12 -24.50
N SER A 126 26.95 23.17 -23.70
CA SER A 126 27.20 21.79 -24.14
C SER A 126 25.91 21.04 -24.48
N ALA A 127 24.86 21.25 -23.69
CA ALA A 127 23.54 20.71 -23.97
C ALA A 127 22.94 21.33 -25.25
N ASP A 128 23.18 22.61 -25.47
CA ASP A 128 22.75 23.35 -26.66
C ASP A 128 23.40 22.82 -27.95
N GLN A 129 24.72 22.60 -27.92
CA GLN A 129 25.48 22.01 -29.01
C GLN A 129 25.03 20.58 -29.32
N CYS A 130 24.79 19.77 -28.29
CA CYS A 130 24.32 18.40 -28.40
C CYS A 130 22.94 18.32 -29.10
N VAL A 131 21.98 19.16 -28.67
CA VAL A 131 20.64 19.20 -29.27
C VAL A 131 20.69 19.78 -30.70
N THR A 132 21.49 20.82 -30.93
CA THR A 132 21.64 21.43 -32.27
C THR A 132 22.29 20.47 -33.27
N CYS A 133 23.30 19.71 -32.83
CA CYS A 133 23.91 18.66 -33.64
C CYS A 133 22.90 17.56 -33.98
N GLY A 134 22.11 17.09 -33.01
CA GLY A 134 21.07 16.07 -33.24
C GLY A 134 19.91 16.51 -34.14
N VAL A 135 19.76 17.81 -34.41
CA VAL A 135 18.79 18.35 -35.38
C VAL A 135 19.40 18.44 -36.79
N ASN A 136 20.69 18.75 -36.88
CA ASN A 136 21.38 18.96 -38.16
C ASN A 136 22.00 17.68 -38.74
N GLU A 137 22.38 16.73 -37.89
CA GLU A 137 23.10 15.51 -38.26
C GLU A 137 22.55 14.29 -37.51
N ALA A 138 22.49 13.15 -38.20
CA ALA A 138 22.09 11.88 -37.58
C ALA A 138 23.21 11.34 -36.68
N VAL A 139 22.99 11.37 -35.37
CA VAL A 139 23.94 10.82 -34.40
C VAL A 139 23.56 9.37 -34.06
N TYR A 140 24.54 8.47 -34.13
CA TYR A 140 24.36 7.05 -33.86
C TYR A 140 25.00 6.67 -32.51
N ILE A 141 24.26 5.93 -31.69
CA ILE A 141 24.73 5.39 -30.40
C ILE A 141 24.60 3.87 -30.48
N ALA A 142 25.73 3.16 -30.35
CA ALA A 142 25.81 1.71 -30.52
C ALA A 142 25.16 1.21 -31.85
N GLY A 143 25.38 1.94 -32.95
CA GLY A 143 24.86 1.61 -34.28
C GLY A 143 23.39 1.97 -34.54
N GLN A 144 22.68 2.54 -33.56
CA GLN A 144 21.28 2.96 -33.70
C GLN A 144 21.16 4.49 -33.67
N GLN A 145 20.37 5.07 -34.59
CA GLN A 145 20.13 6.51 -34.62
C GLN A 145 19.41 6.98 -33.34
N ALA A 146 19.97 8.00 -32.68
CA ALA A 146 19.42 8.62 -31.48
C ALA A 146 18.90 10.03 -31.76
N PHE A 147 17.89 10.43 -30.98
CA PHE A 147 17.23 11.75 -31.08
C PHE A 147 17.41 12.55 -29.81
N PHE A 148 17.70 13.84 -29.94
CA PHE A 148 18.06 14.74 -28.84
C PHE A 148 17.07 15.89 -28.73
N ASN A 149 16.55 16.11 -27.51
CA ASN A 149 15.73 17.28 -27.20
C ASN A 149 16.11 17.82 -25.83
N TYR A 150 15.88 19.10 -25.56
CA TYR A 150 15.97 19.60 -24.19
C TYR A 150 14.97 18.87 -23.29
N SER A 151 15.43 18.52 -22.09
CA SER A 151 14.57 17.99 -21.05
C SER A 151 13.78 19.12 -20.39
N THR A 152 12.57 18.83 -19.92
CA THR A 152 11.79 19.74 -19.06
C THR A 152 12.44 19.93 -17.68
N SER A 153 13.36 19.05 -17.29
CA SER A 153 14.09 19.10 -16.03
C SER A 153 15.40 19.86 -16.19
N LYS A 154 15.74 20.75 -15.25
CA LYS A 154 17.01 21.50 -15.27
C LYS A 154 18.19 20.78 -14.61
N ARG A 155 17.93 19.69 -13.88
CA ARG A 155 18.93 18.81 -13.26
C ARG A 155 18.35 17.42 -13.14
N ILE A 156 19.20 16.39 -13.21
CA ILE A 156 18.80 15.03 -12.96
C ILE A 156 18.85 14.80 -11.45
N THR A 157 17.79 14.20 -10.90
CA THR A 157 17.74 13.80 -9.49
C THR A 157 18.74 12.65 -9.29
N ARG A 158 19.95 12.99 -8.83
CA ARG A 158 21.03 12.02 -8.58
C ARG A 158 20.66 11.14 -7.38
N PRO A 159 20.69 9.81 -7.51
CA PRO A 159 20.59 8.88 -6.39
C PRO A 159 21.93 8.70 -5.64
N THR A 160 22.86 9.66 -5.61
CA THR A 160 24.09 9.56 -4.79
C THR A 160 24.76 10.93 -4.56
N ASN A 161 24.80 11.36 -3.29
CA ASN A 161 25.96 12.05 -2.71
C ASN A 161 26.63 11.04 -1.77
N ALA A 162 27.38 10.08 -2.33
CA ALA A 162 27.99 9.00 -1.55
C ALA A 162 29.48 9.22 -1.22
N ASP A 163 30.16 10.21 -1.83
CA ASP A 163 31.63 10.27 -1.80
C ASP A 163 32.24 11.40 -0.96
N ASP A 164 31.46 12.11 -0.14
CA ASP A 164 32.04 13.02 0.86
C ASP A 164 31.47 12.72 2.26
N PRO A 165 32.22 11.99 3.11
CA PRO A 165 31.86 11.71 4.51
C PRO A 165 31.72 12.97 5.37
N SER A 166 32.23 14.11 4.90
CA SER A 166 32.14 15.42 5.55
C SER A 166 30.90 16.20 5.10
N SER A 167 30.39 15.94 3.89
CA SER A 167 29.15 16.52 3.39
C SER A 167 27.97 15.81 4.06
N GLY A 168 27.57 16.32 5.22
CA GLY A 168 26.41 15.77 5.94
C GLY A 168 25.19 15.71 5.02
N ASN A 169 24.44 14.61 5.08
CA ASN A 169 23.11 14.53 4.48
C ASN A 169 22.05 14.83 5.55
N LYS A 170 20.97 15.52 5.16
CA LYS A 170 19.80 15.69 6.02
C LYS A 170 18.98 14.40 6.18
N VAL A 171 19.26 13.38 5.37
CA VAL A 171 18.65 12.05 5.50
C VAL A 171 19.65 11.06 6.08
N LEU A 172 19.24 10.36 7.14
CA LEU A 172 19.99 9.30 7.78
C LEU A 172 19.39 7.95 7.45
N LEU A 173 20.25 6.93 7.28
CA LEU A 173 19.89 5.53 7.19
C LEU A 173 20.18 4.88 8.55
N LEU A 174 19.14 4.46 9.24
CA LEU A 174 19.17 3.73 10.49
C LEU A 174 19.03 2.25 10.16
N SER A 175 20.03 1.44 10.47
CA SER A 175 19.93 -0.02 10.45
C SER A 175 19.71 -0.51 11.87
N ILE A 176 18.59 -1.18 12.12
CA ILE A 176 18.22 -1.64 13.46
C ILE A 176 18.77 -3.05 13.64
N GLN A 177 19.69 -3.19 14.59
CA GLN A 177 20.27 -4.47 14.99
C GLN A 177 19.48 -5.06 16.15
N ASN A 178 19.41 -6.39 16.21
CA ASN A 178 18.64 -7.12 17.23
C ASN A 178 17.20 -6.57 17.41
N PRO A 179 16.39 -6.47 16.34
CA PRO A 179 15.04 -5.89 16.41
C PRO A 179 14.06 -6.85 17.10
N LEU A 180 14.07 -6.87 18.43
CA LEU A 180 13.18 -7.72 19.24
C LEU A 180 11.76 -7.15 19.39
N TYR A 181 11.61 -5.83 19.29
CA TYR A 181 10.34 -5.12 19.38
C TYR A 181 10.00 -4.42 18.06
N PRO A 182 8.71 -4.22 17.76
CA PRO A 182 8.30 -3.59 16.51
C PRO A 182 8.76 -2.14 16.43
N ILE A 183 9.46 -1.80 15.35
CA ILE A 183 9.88 -0.43 15.04
C ILE A 183 8.91 0.16 14.01
N THR A 184 8.09 1.12 14.45
CA THR A 184 7.19 1.90 13.60
C THR A 184 7.73 3.31 13.35
N THR A 185 7.13 4.02 12.41
CA THR A 185 7.44 5.44 12.16
C THR A 185 7.31 6.29 13.43
N ASP A 186 6.30 6.05 14.26
CA ASP A 186 6.06 6.82 15.48
C ASP A 186 7.12 6.58 16.57
N VAL A 187 7.60 5.34 16.69
CA VAL A 187 8.72 5.01 17.60
C VAL A 187 9.97 5.76 17.17
N LEU A 188 10.32 5.71 15.88
CA LEU A 188 11.48 6.42 15.34
C LEU A 188 11.33 7.94 15.45
N TYR A 189 10.12 8.47 15.25
CA TYR A 189 9.83 9.88 15.45
C TYR A 189 10.05 10.29 16.91
N THR A 190 9.57 9.50 17.86
CA THR A 190 9.72 9.77 19.30
C THR A 190 11.19 9.79 19.72
N VAL A 191 12.03 8.95 19.13
CA VAL A 191 13.47 8.88 19.43
C VAL A 191 14.25 10.00 18.72
N CYS A 192 13.94 10.29 17.45
CA CYS A 192 14.73 11.21 16.63
C CYS A 192 14.31 12.67 16.75
N ASN A 193 13.01 12.95 16.90
CA ASN A 193 12.46 14.31 16.91
C ASN A 193 12.97 15.21 18.07
N PRO A 194 13.23 14.69 19.29
CA PRO A 194 13.82 15.48 20.38
C PRO A 194 15.22 16.02 20.05
N ILE A 195 15.95 15.37 19.16
CA ILE A 195 17.32 15.76 18.80
C ILE A 195 17.34 16.73 17.63
N GLY A 196 16.38 16.60 16.71
CA GLY A 196 16.16 17.54 15.62
C GLY A 196 14.85 17.26 14.89
N ASN A 197 14.25 18.32 14.33
CA ASN A 197 12.94 18.25 13.67
C ASN A 197 12.92 17.24 12.52
N VAL A 198 12.06 16.22 12.64
CA VAL A 198 11.91 15.13 11.66
C VAL A 198 10.79 15.47 10.69
N LEU A 199 11.12 15.46 9.39
CA LEU A 199 10.16 15.75 8.32
C LEU A 199 9.47 14.48 7.82
N ARG A 200 10.23 13.41 7.56
CA ARG A 200 9.73 12.19 6.92
C ARG A 200 10.46 10.96 7.42
N ILE A 201 9.75 9.84 7.53
CA ILE A 201 10.32 8.54 7.88
C ILE A 201 9.84 7.50 6.86
N VAL A 202 10.73 6.60 6.43
CA VAL A 202 10.38 5.43 5.60
C VAL A 202 11.15 4.21 6.11
N ILE A 203 10.47 3.10 6.33
CA ILE A 203 10.99 1.83 6.87
C ILE A 203 10.99 0.78 5.77
N PHE A 204 12.10 0.05 5.66
CA PHE A 204 12.34 -1.03 4.72
C PHE A 204 12.66 -2.31 5.49
N LYS A 205 11.94 -3.40 5.19
CA LYS A 205 12.09 -4.71 5.86
C LYS A 205 12.62 -5.79 4.92
N ARG A 206 13.46 -5.42 3.95
CA ARG A 206 13.96 -6.36 2.91
C ARG A 206 15.16 -7.19 3.37
N ASN A 207 16.16 -6.55 4.00
CA ASN A 207 17.41 -7.17 4.46
C ASN A 207 17.67 -6.80 5.94
N GLY A 208 16.72 -7.14 6.82
CA GLY A 208 16.63 -6.59 8.17
C GLY A 208 15.79 -5.30 8.21
N ILE A 209 15.60 -4.75 9.40
CA ILE A 209 14.84 -3.50 9.56
C ILE A 209 15.79 -2.33 9.36
N GLN A 210 15.57 -1.58 8.30
CA GLN A 210 16.26 -0.33 8.04
C GLN A 210 15.23 0.79 7.92
N ALA A 211 15.57 1.99 8.37
CA ALA A 211 14.71 3.15 8.27
C ALA A 211 15.50 4.34 7.74
N MET A 212 14.88 5.14 6.89
CA MET A 212 15.41 6.42 6.46
C MET A 212 14.64 7.53 7.15
N VAL A 213 15.36 8.46 7.77
CA VAL A 213 14.79 9.60 8.50
C VAL A 213 15.31 10.88 7.86
N GLU A 214 14.41 11.69 7.31
CA GLU A 214 14.72 13.02 6.79
C GLU A 214 14.52 14.07 7.89
N PHE A 215 15.59 14.79 8.21
CA PHE A 215 15.57 15.94 9.10
C PHE A 215 15.41 17.24 8.33
N GLU A 216 14.98 18.29 9.03
CA GLU A 216 14.81 19.63 8.45
C GLU A 216 16.14 20.23 7.96
N THR A 217 17.22 20.03 8.71
CA THR A 217 18.54 20.57 8.40
C THR A 217 19.64 19.51 8.51
N VAL A 218 20.73 19.71 7.78
CA VAL A 218 21.91 18.83 7.84
C VAL A 218 22.54 18.83 9.23
N LYS A 219 22.51 19.97 9.94
CA LYS A 219 23.00 20.09 11.32
C LYS A 219 22.22 19.21 12.29
N ASN A 220 20.89 19.14 12.13
CA ASN A 220 20.03 18.27 12.93
C ASN A 220 20.36 16.78 12.69
N ALA A 221 20.57 16.40 11.43
CA ALA A 221 20.95 15.04 11.07
C ALA A 221 22.34 14.66 11.62
N GLN A 222 23.32 15.58 11.58
CA GLN A 222 24.63 15.39 12.19
C GLN A 222 24.53 15.14 13.70
N LYS A 223 23.75 15.98 14.40
CA LYS A 223 23.52 15.86 15.85
C LYS A 223 22.82 14.54 16.20
N ALA A 224 21.79 14.17 15.44
CA ALA A 224 21.07 12.90 15.60
C ALA A 224 21.99 11.69 15.39
N LYS A 225 22.82 11.72 14.34
CA LYS A 225 23.83 10.68 14.09
C LYS A 225 24.81 10.55 15.26
N SER A 226 25.37 11.65 15.75
CA SER A 226 26.34 11.59 16.87
C SER A 226 25.72 11.12 18.19
N ALA A 227 24.44 11.41 18.42
CA ALA A 227 23.78 11.11 19.69
C ALA A 227 23.13 9.71 19.73
N LEU A 228 22.64 9.21 18.59
CA LEU A 228 21.86 7.97 18.53
C LEU A 228 22.64 6.78 17.94
N ASN A 229 23.77 7.01 17.28
CA ASN A 229 24.53 5.89 16.71
C ASN A 229 25.13 5.01 17.81
N GLY A 230 24.79 3.73 17.79
CA GLY A 230 25.11 2.74 18.81
C GLY A 230 24.15 2.72 20.01
N ALA A 231 23.11 3.57 20.02
CA ALA A 231 22.13 3.60 21.09
C ALA A 231 21.02 2.58 20.88
N ASP A 232 20.50 2.04 21.97
CA ASP A 232 19.35 1.12 21.96
C ASP A 232 18.04 1.91 22.04
N ILE A 233 17.06 1.58 21.17
CA ILE A 233 15.71 2.15 21.28
C ILE A 233 14.99 1.61 22.52
N TYR A 234 15.17 0.32 22.81
CA TYR A 234 14.62 -0.35 23.99
C TYR A 234 15.76 -0.96 24.78
N ALA A 235 15.70 -0.95 26.11
CA ALA A 235 16.80 -1.43 26.94
C ALA A 235 17.35 -2.81 26.48
N GLY A 236 18.59 -2.81 25.99
CA GLY A 236 19.30 -4.02 25.55
C GLY A 236 18.93 -4.56 24.16
N CYS A 237 18.16 -3.84 23.34
CA CYS A 237 17.83 -4.28 21.98
C CYS A 237 17.41 -3.13 21.03
N CYS A 238 17.23 -3.47 19.74
CA CYS A 238 16.95 -2.49 18.69
C CYS A 238 18.04 -1.41 18.59
N THR A 239 19.30 -1.84 18.64
CA THR A 239 20.48 -0.98 18.57
C THR A 239 20.56 -0.29 17.21
N LEU A 240 20.71 1.02 17.22
CA LEU A 240 20.76 1.85 16.03
C LEU A 240 22.17 1.90 15.45
N LYS A 241 22.35 1.42 14.22
CA LYS A 241 23.54 1.74 13.41
C LYS A 241 23.17 2.80 12.38
N ILE A 242 23.75 3.99 12.48
CA ILE A 242 23.35 5.17 11.71
C ILE A 242 24.43 5.59 10.71
N GLU A 243 24.04 5.62 9.45
CA GLU A 243 24.86 6.04 8.32
C GLU A 243 24.16 7.19 7.57
N TYR A 244 24.91 7.97 6.79
CA TYR A 244 24.26 8.95 5.91
C TYR A 244 23.55 8.20 4.77
N ALA A 245 22.29 8.54 4.53
CA ALA A 245 21.55 7.91 3.46
C ALA A 245 22.06 8.40 2.09
N ARG A 246 21.90 7.59 1.04
CA ARG A 246 22.22 8.00 -0.33
C ARG A 246 21.30 9.10 -0.89
N PRO A 247 19.96 9.05 -0.72
CA PRO A 247 19.07 10.11 -1.18
C PRO A 247 19.07 11.29 -0.22
N THR A 248 18.98 12.51 -0.76
CA THR A 248 18.91 13.76 0.02
C THR A 248 17.49 14.15 0.41
N ARG A 249 16.45 13.43 -0.06
CA ARG A 249 15.05 13.68 0.29
C ARG A 249 14.26 12.39 0.20
N LEU A 250 13.30 12.21 1.12
CA LEU A 250 12.43 11.04 1.09
C LEU A 250 11.13 11.35 0.35
N ASN A 251 10.69 10.40 -0.48
CA ASN A 251 9.39 10.44 -1.13
C ASN A 251 8.42 9.55 -0.37
N VAL A 252 7.52 10.18 0.39
CA VAL A 252 6.47 9.48 1.12
C VAL A 252 5.21 9.49 0.26
N LEU A 253 4.81 8.33 -0.24
CA LEU A 253 3.64 8.18 -1.10
C LEU A 253 2.32 8.05 -0.32
N ARG A 254 2.39 7.64 0.94
CA ARG A 254 1.27 7.39 1.87
C ARG A 254 1.75 7.57 3.30
N ASN A 255 0.84 7.92 4.21
CA ASN A 255 1.11 7.96 5.64
C ASN A 255 0.56 6.67 6.27
N ASP A 256 1.46 5.78 6.72
CA ASP A 256 1.21 4.51 7.41
C ASP A 256 2.35 4.17 8.39
N ASN A 257 2.32 2.99 9.02
CA ASN A 257 3.29 2.58 10.04
C ASN A 257 4.73 2.40 9.53
N ASP A 258 4.90 2.28 8.21
CA ASP A 258 6.19 2.05 7.54
C ASP A 258 6.64 3.29 6.75
N SER A 259 5.80 4.30 6.54
CA SER A 259 6.17 5.53 5.86
C SER A 259 5.28 6.69 6.28
N TRP A 260 5.86 7.82 6.69
CA TRP A 260 5.08 8.96 7.18
C TRP A 260 5.74 10.30 6.84
N ASP A 261 4.93 11.27 6.37
CA ASP A 261 5.34 12.66 6.15
C ASP A 261 4.74 13.57 7.23
N TYR A 262 5.56 13.92 8.21
CA TYR A 262 5.19 14.76 9.36
C TYR A 262 5.01 16.24 8.95
N THR A 263 5.45 16.64 7.74
CA THR A 263 5.15 17.99 7.19
C THR A 263 3.76 18.10 6.59
N LYS A 264 3.07 16.96 6.40
CA LYS A 264 1.72 16.90 5.83
C LYS A 264 0.84 15.94 6.63
N PRO A 265 0.42 16.32 7.85
CA PRO A 265 -0.46 15.50 8.67
C PRO A 265 -1.84 15.24 8.03
N PHE A 266 -2.20 15.98 6.96
CA PHE A 266 -3.47 15.85 6.24
C PHE A 266 -3.29 15.53 4.74
N LEU A 267 -2.46 14.56 4.36
CA LEU A 267 -2.57 13.97 3.02
C LEU A 267 -3.90 13.19 2.93
N VAL A 268 -4.99 13.93 2.73
CA VAL A 268 -6.27 13.40 2.26
C VAL A 268 -5.96 12.58 1.02
N ARG A 269 -6.31 11.30 1.10
CA ARG A 269 -6.32 10.31 0.03
C ARG A 269 -6.61 10.99 -1.31
N ARG A 270 -5.58 11.19 -2.16
CA ARG A 270 -5.81 11.54 -3.55
C ARG A 270 -6.53 10.36 -4.20
N GLU A 271 -7.85 10.45 -4.29
CA GLU A 271 -8.61 9.64 -5.23
C GLU A 271 -8.07 9.90 -6.63
N ARG A 272 -7.69 8.82 -7.33
CA ARG A 272 -7.47 8.86 -8.78
C ARG A 272 -8.83 9.03 -9.46
N GLY A 273 -9.10 10.27 -9.90
CA GLY A 273 -9.65 10.58 -11.21
C GLY A 273 -11.16 10.36 -11.45
N LYS A 274 -11.93 11.43 -11.31
CA LYS A 274 -12.88 11.87 -12.35
C LYS A 274 -12.62 13.34 -12.68
N GLY A 275 -12.46 13.64 -13.97
CA GLY A 275 -12.72 14.90 -14.65
C GLY A 275 -12.16 16.22 -14.07
N ARG A 276 -11.28 16.87 -14.82
CA ARG A 276 -11.01 18.32 -14.72
C ARG A 276 -12.33 19.10 -14.68
N GLN A 277 -12.52 19.96 -13.67
CA GLN A 277 -13.48 21.05 -13.76
C GLN A 277 -12.74 22.38 -13.52
N ARG A 278 -12.83 23.26 -14.53
CA ARG A 278 -12.22 24.59 -14.54
C ARG A 278 -12.84 25.43 -13.41
N GLN A 279 -12.02 26.15 -12.66
CA GLN A 279 -12.49 27.18 -11.72
C GLN A 279 -13.12 28.33 -12.50
N ALA A 280 -14.30 28.78 -12.10
CA ALA A 280 -14.92 30.00 -12.60
C ALA A 280 -14.19 31.23 -12.05
N ILE A 281 -14.04 32.26 -12.89
CA ILE A 281 -13.28 33.50 -12.62
C ILE A 281 -14.12 34.55 -11.86
N LEU A 282 -15.40 34.26 -11.57
CA LEU A 282 -16.28 35.08 -10.75
C LEU A 282 -16.87 34.19 -9.66
N GLY A 283 -16.66 34.57 -8.40
CA GLY A 283 -16.82 33.73 -7.20
C GLY A 283 -18.20 33.11 -6.97
N GLU A 284 -18.25 32.20 -5.99
CA GLU A 284 -19.46 31.47 -5.58
C GLU A 284 -20.52 32.39 -4.96
N HIS A 285 -21.78 32.20 -5.36
CA HIS A 285 -22.92 33.00 -4.93
C HIS A 285 -23.44 32.54 -3.55
N PRO A 286 -23.81 33.45 -2.64
CA PRO A 286 -24.20 33.13 -1.26
C PRO A 286 -25.66 32.66 -1.20
N SER A 287 -25.89 31.45 -0.72
CA SER A 287 -27.20 31.01 -0.20
C SER A 287 -27.02 29.78 0.70
N SER A 288 -26.42 30.01 1.87
CA SER A 288 -26.52 29.12 3.02
C SER A 288 -26.66 29.97 4.29
N TYR A 289 -27.85 30.55 4.44
CA TYR A 289 -28.49 30.99 5.69
C TYR A 289 -29.73 30.09 5.81
N SER A 290 -30.20 29.51 6.91
CA SER A 290 -29.91 29.49 8.37
C SER A 290 -30.50 28.13 8.85
N ASP A 291 -30.22 27.55 10.01
CA ASP A 291 -30.65 28.08 11.32
C ASP A 291 -30.10 27.25 12.50
N ASN A 292 -29.57 27.99 13.49
CA ASN A 292 -29.49 27.85 14.96
C ASN A 292 -29.11 26.54 15.66
N GLY A 293 -28.35 26.52 16.77
CA GLY A 293 -27.90 27.51 17.79
C GLY A 293 -27.70 26.69 19.10
N TYR A 294 -26.74 26.84 20.01
CA TYR A 294 -26.17 27.92 20.84
C TYR A 294 -24.81 27.37 21.40
N GLY A 295 -23.63 28.03 21.39
CA GLY A 295 -23.17 29.21 22.17
C GLY A 295 -22.66 28.80 23.58
N SER A 296 -21.52 29.18 24.16
CA SER A 296 -20.34 29.99 23.78
C SER A 296 -19.22 29.86 24.85
N HIS A 297 -18.02 30.37 24.52
CA HIS A 297 -16.72 30.29 25.21
C HIS A 297 -16.50 31.19 26.47
N CYS A 298 -15.37 30.94 27.15
CA CYS A 298 -14.74 31.54 28.37
C CYS A 298 -14.52 33.07 28.40
N PRO A 299 -14.13 33.68 29.57
CA PRO A 299 -12.71 34.11 29.78
C PRO A 299 -12.18 34.16 31.27
N LEU A 300 -10.97 34.74 31.46
CA LEU A 300 -9.91 34.60 32.50
C LEU A 300 -9.98 35.46 33.81
N LEU A 301 -9.52 34.88 34.96
CA LEU A 301 -8.84 35.38 36.23
C LEU A 301 -9.33 36.66 37.00
N PRO A 302 -9.06 36.90 38.35
CA PRO A 302 -7.96 36.45 39.25
C PRO A 302 -8.29 36.06 40.75
N LEU A 303 -7.25 35.66 41.54
CA LEU A 303 -7.16 35.27 42.98
C LEU A 303 -7.40 36.40 44.03
N PRO A 304 -7.77 36.12 45.31
CA PRO A 304 -6.82 35.89 46.46
C PRO A 304 -7.35 34.87 47.52
N SER A 305 -6.63 34.05 48.33
CA SER A 305 -5.55 34.16 49.35
C SER A 305 -6.01 33.68 50.75
N ASN A 306 -5.12 32.95 51.46
CA ASN A 306 -5.05 32.61 52.91
C ASN A 306 -5.92 31.44 53.45
N ASN A 307 -5.48 30.54 54.36
CA ASN A 307 -4.26 30.47 55.19
C ASN A 307 -3.99 29.03 55.73
N ARG A 308 -2.68 28.71 55.88
CA ARG A 308 -1.92 27.82 56.81
C ARG A 308 -2.68 26.95 57.84
N TYR A 309 -2.26 25.70 58.15
CA TYR A 309 -1.08 25.32 58.96
C TYR A 309 -0.56 23.86 58.77
N LYS A 310 0.78 23.69 58.75
CA LYS A 310 1.71 22.70 59.43
C LYS A 310 1.25 21.23 59.65
N ARG A 311 2.06 20.15 59.63
CA ARG A 311 3.51 19.83 59.49
C ARG A 311 3.64 18.28 59.54
N SER A 312 4.74 17.74 59.00
CA SER A 312 5.42 16.44 59.33
C SER A 312 4.90 15.08 58.79
N SER A 313 5.76 14.45 57.98
CA SER A 313 5.86 13.02 57.57
C SER A 313 6.11 12.04 58.75
N PRO A 314 6.33 10.72 58.54
CA PRO A 314 5.87 9.78 57.48
C PRO A 314 5.39 8.41 58.07
N HIS A 315 4.41 7.73 57.47
CA HIS A 315 4.30 6.25 57.33
C HIS A 315 2.87 5.85 56.89
N ASP A 316 2.79 4.66 56.26
CA ASP A 316 1.61 3.89 55.87
C ASP A 316 0.83 4.30 54.61
N ALA A 317 1.18 3.61 53.52
CA ALA A 317 0.28 3.30 52.43
C ALA A 317 -0.51 2.03 52.80
N GLN A 318 -1.81 2.18 53.10
CA GLN A 318 -2.80 1.10 53.03
C GLN A 318 -3.44 1.14 51.63
N GLU A 319 -3.20 0.14 50.79
CA GLU A 319 -3.94 -1.12 50.68
C GLU A 319 -5.16 -0.97 49.76
N VAL A 320 -4.95 -1.26 48.47
CA VAL A 320 -6.04 -1.50 47.51
C VAL A 320 -6.07 -3.00 47.25
N VAL A 321 -7.18 -3.60 47.67
CA VAL A 321 -7.47 -5.04 47.66
C VAL A 321 -7.32 -5.63 46.25
N ALA A 322 -6.38 -6.57 46.10
CA ALA A 322 -6.21 -7.41 44.91
C ALA A 322 -7.01 -8.71 45.08
N TYR A 323 -7.84 -9.06 44.10
CA TYR A 323 -8.50 -10.36 44.02
C TYR A 323 -7.52 -11.42 43.47
N PRO A 324 -7.40 -12.60 44.09
CA PRO A 324 -6.50 -13.65 43.60
C PRO A 324 -7.16 -14.44 42.45
N LEU A 325 -6.46 -14.53 41.32
CA LEU A 325 -6.78 -15.46 40.23
C LEU A 325 -6.35 -16.87 40.61
N PRO A 326 -7.12 -17.92 40.27
CA PRO A 326 -6.76 -19.30 40.61
C PRO A 326 -5.52 -19.73 39.83
N GLN A 327 -4.47 -20.07 40.56
CA GLN A 327 -3.32 -20.80 40.05
C GLN A 327 -3.73 -22.23 39.70
N THR A 328 -3.67 -22.60 38.43
CA THR A 328 -3.47 -24.00 38.04
C THR A 328 -2.39 -24.07 36.96
N SER A 329 -1.33 -24.80 37.31
CA SER A 329 -0.35 -25.47 36.44
C SER A 329 0.39 -24.62 35.39
N SER A 330 1.55 -24.14 35.84
CA SER A 330 2.78 -23.89 35.09
C SER A 330 3.12 -25.00 34.09
N TYR A 331 3.11 -24.71 32.77
CA TYR A 331 4.02 -25.23 31.73
C TYR A 331 3.73 -24.54 30.38
N MET A 332 4.06 -23.25 30.21
CA MET A 332 4.24 -22.69 28.86
C MET A 332 5.39 -21.69 28.89
N GLY A 333 6.50 -22.08 28.25
CA GLY A 333 7.66 -21.21 28.03
C GLY A 333 7.28 -19.99 27.19
N HIS A 334 8.06 -18.92 27.33
CA HIS A 334 7.95 -17.64 26.64
C HIS A 334 7.25 -17.72 25.28
N ALA A 335 5.98 -17.31 25.24
CA ALA A 335 5.22 -17.23 24.00
C ALA A 335 5.85 -16.16 23.12
N SER A 336 6.54 -16.59 22.06
CA SER A 336 6.97 -15.74 20.96
C SER A 336 5.75 -14.99 20.42
N SER A 337 5.69 -13.67 20.62
CA SER A 337 4.58 -12.86 20.12
C SER A 337 4.69 -12.71 18.59
N SER A 338 3.57 -12.92 17.90
CA SER A 338 3.47 -12.75 16.45
C SER A 338 2.07 -12.28 16.09
N SER A 339 1.99 -11.41 15.08
CA SER A 339 0.73 -10.99 14.46
C SER A 339 0.16 -12.03 13.50
N VAL A 340 0.83 -13.19 13.33
CA VAL A 340 0.35 -14.28 12.48
C VAL A 340 -0.13 -15.45 13.34
N ALA A 341 -1.36 -15.88 13.11
CA ALA A 341 -1.93 -17.10 13.65
C ALA A 341 -1.77 -18.26 12.66
N MET A 342 -1.40 -19.45 13.17
CA MET A 342 -1.49 -20.71 12.44
C MET A 342 -2.79 -21.41 12.83
N VAL A 343 -3.59 -21.76 11.83
CA VAL A 343 -4.90 -22.38 12.00
C VAL A 343 -4.85 -23.75 11.36
N SER A 344 -5.03 -24.80 12.15
CA SER A 344 -5.05 -26.19 11.71
C SER A 344 -6.41 -26.85 12.01
N GLY A 345 -6.69 -27.98 11.35
CA GLY A 345 -7.98 -28.65 11.48
C GLY A 345 -9.09 -28.01 10.64
N LEU A 346 -8.74 -27.25 9.60
CA LEU A 346 -9.70 -26.69 8.65
C LEU A 346 -10.26 -27.79 7.74
N HIS A 347 -11.54 -27.72 7.41
CA HIS A 347 -12.15 -28.65 6.46
C HIS A 347 -11.63 -28.37 5.03
N PRO A 348 -11.03 -29.34 4.31
CA PRO A 348 -10.38 -29.09 3.02
C PRO A 348 -11.34 -28.59 1.93
N ALA A 349 -12.53 -29.18 1.82
CA ALA A 349 -13.53 -28.80 0.81
C ALA A 349 -14.37 -27.56 1.17
N LYS A 350 -14.63 -27.33 2.46
CA LYS A 350 -15.57 -26.31 2.94
C LYS A 350 -14.89 -25.05 3.47
N MET A 351 -13.57 -25.00 3.63
CA MET A 351 -12.89 -23.78 4.12
C MET A 351 -12.12 -23.10 3.00
N ASN A 352 -12.25 -21.77 2.94
CA ASN A 352 -11.51 -20.92 2.01
C ASN A 352 -11.08 -19.60 2.69
N CYS A 353 -10.33 -18.76 1.98
CA CYS A 353 -9.82 -17.51 2.54
C CYS A 353 -10.94 -16.57 3.02
N THR A 354 -12.06 -16.51 2.30
CA THR A 354 -13.22 -15.66 2.67
C THR A 354 -13.91 -16.17 3.93
N ARG A 355 -14.05 -17.50 4.09
CA ARG A 355 -14.63 -18.13 5.27
C ARG A 355 -13.76 -17.94 6.51
N ILE A 356 -12.43 -18.06 6.37
CA ILE A 356 -11.48 -17.69 7.44
C ILE A 356 -11.66 -16.21 7.81
N PHE A 357 -11.72 -15.33 6.80
CA PHE A 357 -11.92 -13.91 7.03
C PHE A 357 -13.21 -13.62 7.82
N ASN A 358 -14.32 -14.23 7.41
CA ASN A 358 -15.62 -14.06 8.04
C ASN A 358 -15.63 -14.40 9.53
N LEU A 359 -14.91 -15.45 9.93
CA LEU A 359 -14.81 -15.90 11.31
C LEU A 359 -13.80 -15.08 12.12
N PHE A 360 -12.60 -14.83 11.59
CA PHE A 360 -11.51 -14.18 12.33
C PHE A 360 -11.72 -12.66 12.46
N CYS A 361 -12.46 -12.03 11.54
CA CYS A 361 -12.65 -10.56 11.54
C CYS A 361 -13.42 -10.04 12.77
N LEU A 362 -14.04 -10.94 13.54
CA LEU A 362 -14.70 -10.64 14.81
C LEU A 362 -13.69 -10.31 15.93
N TYR A 363 -12.48 -10.84 15.82
CA TYR A 363 -11.45 -10.77 16.86
C TYR A 363 -10.33 -9.79 16.51
N GLY A 364 -10.24 -9.35 15.27
CA GLY A 364 -9.33 -8.29 14.83
C GLY A 364 -9.42 -8.04 13.33
N ASN A 365 -8.67 -7.04 12.85
CA ASN A 365 -8.51 -6.86 11.42
C ASN A 365 -7.64 -7.97 10.84
N ILE A 366 -7.92 -8.35 9.61
CA ILE A 366 -7.16 -9.35 8.87
C ILE A 366 -6.48 -8.67 7.70
N GLU A 367 -5.18 -8.87 7.60
CA GLU A 367 -4.35 -8.38 6.51
C GLU A 367 -4.29 -9.42 5.39
N LYS A 368 -3.93 -10.67 5.71
CA LYS A 368 -3.70 -11.71 4.70
C LYS A 368 -4.07 -13.10 5.21
N VAL A 369 -4.56 -13.94 4.30
CA VAL A 369 -4.83 -15.36 4.58
C VAL A 369 -4.13 -16.22 3.54
N LYS A 370 -3.49 -17.31 3.98
CA LYS A 370 -2.81 -18.27 3.11
C LYS A 370 -3.01 -19.71 3.57
N PHE A 371 -3.50 -20.59 2.71
CA PHE A 371 -3.51 -22.03 2.94
C PHE A 371 -2.15 -22.65 2.59
N MET A 372 -1.75 -23.64 3.37
CA MET A 372 -0.50 -24.37 3.16
C MET A 372 -0.70 -25.53 2.21
N LYS A 373 0.12 -25.62 1.16
CA LYS A 373 0.09 -26.75 0.22
C LYS A 373 0.67 -28.03 0.83
N SER A 374 1.72 -27.89 1.65
CA SER A 374 2.42 -29.02 2.28
C SER A 374 1.59 -29.72 3.37
N VAL A 375 0.69 -28.98 4.02
CA VAL A 375 -0.16 -29.49 5.11
C VAL A 375 -1.61 -29.07 4.82
N PRO A 376 -2.38 -29.91 4.09
CA PRO A 376 -3.79 -29.65 3.82
C PRO A 376 -4.59 -29.43 5.11
N GLY A 377 -5.59 -28.56 5.04
CA GLY A 377 -6.39 -28.19 6.23
C GLY A 377 -5.66 -27.29 7.23
N THR A 378 -4.54 -26.67 6.80
CA THR A 378 -3.80 -25.68 7.59
C THR A 378 -3.68 -24.35 6.82
N ALA A 379 -3.87 -23.24 7.53
CA ALA A 379 -3.72 -21.89 6.99
C ALA A 379 -2.97 -20.98 7.95
N LEU A 380 -2.35 -19.94 7.40
CA LEU A 380 -1.75 -18.82 8.10
C LEU A 380 -2.65 -17.60 7.94
N VAL A 381 -2.87 -16.88 9.03
CA VAL A 381 -3.71 -15.69 9.09
C VAL A 381 -2.89 -14.55 9.69
N GLU A 382 -2.55 -13.56 8.87
CA GLU A 382 -1.92 -12.33 9.34
C GLU A 382 -3.01 -11.39 9.86
N MET A 383 -3.04 -11.22 11.18
CA MET A 383 -3.91 -10.28 11.87
C MET A 383 -3.25 -8.90 11.91
N GLY A 384 -4.04 -7.86 12.15
CA GLY A 384 -3.54 -6.48 12.24
C GLY A 384 -2.63 -6.21 13.44
N ASP A 385 -2.75 -6.99 14.51
CA ASP A 385 -2.00 -6.83 15.76
C ASP A 385 -1.84 -8.18 16.51
N GLU A 386 -0.86 -8.24 17.41
CA GLU A 386 -0.62 -9.44 18.25
C GLU A 386 -1.78 -9.72 19.20
N TYR A 387 -2.43 -8.68 19.74
CA TYR A 387 -3.60 -8.86 20.60
C TYR A 387 -4.77 -9.50 19.85
N ALA A 388 -4.93 -9.24 18.55
CA ALA A 388 -5.91 -9.89 17.71
C ALA A 388 -5.64 -11.39 17.55
N VAL A 389 -4.38 -11.80 17.48
CA VAL A 389 -3.98 -13.22 17.50
C VAL A 389 -4.37 -13.84 18.84
N ASP A 390 -4.05 -13.20 19.97
CA ASP A 390 -4.39 -13.71 21.30
C ASP A 390 -5.90 -13.86 21.50
N ARG A 391 -6.69 -12.87 21.05
CA ARG A 391 -8.16 -12.94 21.08
C ARG A 391 -8.68 -14.08 20.21
N ALA A 392 -8.13 -14.24 19.01
CA ALA A 392 -8.50 -15.34 18.13
C ALA A 392 -8.16 -16.71 18.75
N ILE A 393 -6.97 -16.87 19.36
CA ILE A 393 -6.59 -18.10 20.06
C ILE A 393 -7.54 -18.36 21.23
N THR A 394 -7.80 -17.35 22.05
CA THR A 394 -8.65 -17.47 23.25
C THR A 394 -10.06 -17.95 22.92
N HIS A 395 -10.64 -17.47 21.81
CA HIS A 395 -12.04 -17.71 21.49
C HIS A 395 -12.28 -18.78 20.41
N LEU A 396 -11.36 -18.94 19.47
CA LEU A 396 -11.51 -19.86 18.33
C LEU A 396 -10.72 -21.16 18.50
N ASN A 397 -9.76 -21.24 19.42
CA ASN A 397 -9.08 -22.51 19.64
C ASN A 397 -10.06 -23.57 20.13
N SER A 398 -9.95 -24.78 19.58
CA SER A 398 -10.78 -25.94 19.94
C SER A 398 -12.27 -25.85 19.61
N ILE A 399 -12.72 -24.85 18.84
CA ILE A 399 -14.10 -24.83 18.36
C ILE A 399 -14.30 -25.82 17.22
N LYS A 400 -15.54 -26.29 17.01
CA LYS A 400 -15.89 -27.14 15.87
C LYS A 400 -16.53 -26.30 14.77
N VAL A 401 -16.04 -26.45 13.53
CA VAL A 401 -16.59 -25.84 12.32
C VAL A 401 -16.60 -26.91 11.23
N PHE A 402 -17.75 -27.16 10.60
CA PHE A 402 -17.95 -28.23 9.62
C PHE A 402 -17.50 -29.59 10.14
N SER A 403 -17.92 -29.90 11.38
CA SER A 403 -17.55 -31.13 12.11
C SER A 403 -16.05 -31.33 12.38
N LYS A 404 -15.17 -30.38 12.03
CA LYS A 404 -13.73 -30.42 12.33
C LYS A 404 -13.39 -29.47 13.46
N ARG A 405 -12.49 -29.88 14.36
CA ARG A 405 -12.02 -29.06 15.48
C ARG A 405 -10.86 -28.18 15.02
N LEU A 406 -11.04 -26.86 15.07
CA LEU A 406 -9.98 -25.91 14.78
C LEU A 406 -8.97 -25.89 15.92
N ASN A 407 -7.70 -25.79 15.56
CA ASN A 407 -6.62 -25.51 16.49
C ASN A 407 -5.90 -24.24 16.02
N VAL A 408 -5.89 -23.23 16.89
CA VAL A 408 -5.34 -21.91 16.60
C VAL A 408 -4.17 -21.68 17.55
N CYS A 409 -3.01 -21.42 17.00
CA CYS A 409 -1.80 -21.11 17.76
C CYS A 409 -1.02 -19.97 17.11
N VAL A 410 -0.09 -19.38 17.88
CA VAL A 410 0.81 -18.36 17.34
C VAL A 410 1.74 -19.01 16.31
N SER A 411 1.86 -18.39 15.13
CA SER A 411 2.77 -18.86 14.09
C SER A 411 4.20 -18.41 14.38
N LYS A 412 5.17 -19.23 13.97
CA LYS A 412 6.58 -18.85 13.94
C LYS A 412 6.90 -17.78 12.88
N GLN A 413 6.00 -17.58 11.91
CA GLN A 413 6.15 -16.54 10.89
C GLN A 413 5.62 -15.22 11.45
N HIS A 414 6.27 -14.11 11.10
CA HIS A 414 5.82 -12.75 11.47
C HIS A 414 5.05 -12.03 10.37
N ALA A 415 4.99 -12.61 9.16
CA ALA A 415 4.18 -12.12 8.05
C ALA A 415 3.80 -13.27 7.12
N VAL A 416 2.65 -13.15 6.46
CA VAL A 416 2.18 -14.13 5.47
C VAL A 416 2.71 -13.74 4.09
N ILE A 417 3.58 -14.59 3.55
CA ILE A 417 4.19 -14.39 2.23
C ILE A 417 3.37 -15.13 1.16
N PRO A 418 2.94 -14.45 0.07
CA PRO A 418 2.20 -15.06 -1.05
C PRO A 418 3.10 -15.92 -1.94
N SER A 419 3.60 -17.03 -1.39
CA SER A 419 4.37 -18.03 -2.12
C SER A 419 3.54 -19.30 -2.31
N GLN A 420 3.73 -19.98 -3.45
CA GLN A 420 3.03 -21.24 -3.76
C GLN A 420 1.50 -21.10 -3.70
N VAL A 421 0.94 -20.05 -4.33
CA VAL A 421 -0.51 -19.90 -4.47
C VAL A 421 -1.05 -21.02 -5.37
N PHE A 422 -2.16 -21.61 -4.98
CA PHE A 422 -2.84 -22.69 -5.69
C PHE A 422 -4.35 -22.51 -5.56
N GLU A 423 -5.13 -23.25 -6.34
CA GLU A 423 -6.59 -23.23 -6.24
C GLU A 423 -7.06 -24.25 -5.20
N LEU A 424 -7.98 -23.83 -4.34
CA LEU A 424 -8.71 -24.68 -3.41
C LEU A 424 -9.79 -25.48 -4.16
N GLU A 425 -10.39 -26.47 -3.50
CA GLU A 425 -11.39 -27.35 -4.11
C GLU A 425 -12.65 -26.61 -4.60
N ASP A 426 -12.93 -25.41 -4.06
CA ASP A 426 -14.03 -24.55 -4.50
C ASP A 426 -13.65 -23.59 -5.65
N GLY A 427 -12.45 -23.75 -6.23
CA GLY A 427 -11.90 -22.89 -7.28
C GLY A 427 -11.38 -21.53 -6.77
N SER A 428 -11.44 -21.27 -5.46
CA SER A 428 -10.92 -20.03 -4.89
C SER A 428 -9.41 -20.10 -4.65
N SER A 429 -8.74 -18.95 -4.68
CA SER A 429 -7.30 -18.86 -4.42
C SER A 429 -6.96 -19.25 -2.98
N SER A 430 -5.89 -20.03 -2.81
CA SER A 430 -5.31 -20.40 -1.51
C SER A 430 -4.69 -19.21 -0.76
N TYR A 431 -4.50 -18.08 -1.44
CA TYR A 431 -4.03 -16.83 -0.84
C TYR A 431 -4.97 -15.67 -1.18
N LYS A 432 -5.24 -14.82 -0.19
CA LYS A 432 -6.01 -13.59 -0.39
C LYS A 432 -5.53 -12.48 0.55
N ASP A 433 -5.40 -11.29 -0.03
CA ASP A 433 -5.11 -10.05 0.69
C ASP A 433 -6.42 -9.35 1.07
N PHE A 434 -6.57 -9.07 2.36
CA PHE A 434 -7.70 -8.41 3.00
C PHE A 434 -7.35 -7.04 3.59
N ALA A 435 -6.11 -6.56 3.47
CA ALA A 435 -5.66 -5.27 4.01
C ALA A 435 -6.56 -4.10 3.59
N MET A 436 -7.03 -4.13 2.34
CA MET A 436 -7.86 -3.09 1.73
C MET A 436 -9.38 -3.33 1.87
N THR A 437 -9.80 -4.39 2.57
CA THR A 437 -11.22 -4.72 2.69
C THR A 437 -11.96 -3.75 3.62
N ARG A 438 -13.14 -3.31 3.20
CA ARG A 438 -14.02 -2.45 4.02
C ARG A 438 -14.74 -3.22 5.13
N ASN A 439 -14.64 -4.55 5.12
CA ASN A 439 -15.29 -5.44 6.08
C ASN A 439 -14.45 -5.66 7.34
N ASN A 440 -13.22 -5.13 7.40
CA ASN A 440 -12.43 -5.09 8.62
C ASN A 440 -13.14 -4.20 9.65
N ARG A 441 -13.36 -4.74 10.86
CA ARG A 441 -14.26 -4.14 11.84
C ARG A 441 -13.57 -3.11 12.73
N PHE A 442 -12.24 -3.17 12.83
CA PHE A 442 -11.43 -2.38 13.75
C PHE A 442 -10.57 -1.33 13.04
N SER A 443 -10.85 -1.00 11.77
CA SER A 443 -10.03 -0.07 10.98
C SER A 443 -10.09 1.40 11.43
N SER A 444 -11.10 1.80 12.20
CA SER A 444 -11.19 3.14 12.78
C SER A 444 -11.56 3.06 14.25
N VAL A 445 -10.96 3.92 15.08
CA VAL A 445 -11.13 3.91 16.55
C VAL A 445 -12.61 4.00 16.95
N GLY A 446 -13.41 4.81 16.25
CA GLY A 446 -14.84 4.96 16.51
C GLY A 446 -15.73 3.79 16.06
N GLN A 447 -15.27 2.96 15.11
CA GLN A 447 -15.96 1.70 14.75
C GLN A 447 -15.52 0.57 15.68
N ALA A 448 -14.22 0.51 16.00
CA ALA A 448 -13.63 -0.46 16.90
C ALA A 448 -14.28 -0.42 18.29
N SER A 449 -14.51 0.77 18.85
CA SER A 449 -15.11 0.94 20.18
C SER A 449 -16.56 0.48 20.30
N LYS A 450 -17.27 0.29 19.17
CA LYS A 450 -18.64 -0.23 19.13
C LYS A 450 -18.68 -1.75 18.98
N ASN A 451 -17.56 -2.39 18.65
CA ASN A 451 -17.50 -3.83 18.50
C ASN A 451 -17.26 -4.48 19.86
N ILE A 452 -18.23 -5.26 20.31
CA ILE A 452 -18.11 -6.07 21.51
C ILE A 452 -17.59 -7.45 21.09
N ILE A 453 -16.42 -7.82 21.58
CA ILE A 453 -15.83 -9.13 21.32
C ILE A 453 -16.49 -10.15 22.24
N GLN A 454 -17.09 -11.17 21.63
CA GLN A 454 -17.83 -12.22 22.32
C GLN A 454 -17.27 -13.60 21.95
N PRO A 455 -17.25 -14.55 22.91
CA PRO A 455 -16.94 -15.93 22.59
C PRO A 455 -18.01 -16.52 21.66
N PRO A 456 -17.70 -17.59 20.91
CA PRO A 456 -18.68 -18.25 20.08
C PRO A 456 -19.91 -18.72 20.87
N ALA A 457 -21.09 -18.33 20.40
CA ALA A 457 -22.39 -18.57 21.04
C ALA A 457 -23.39 -19.16 20.05
N ALA A 458 -24.49 -19.73 20.55
CA ALA A 458 -25.59 -20.26 19.74
C ALA A 458 -26.51 -19.16 19.16
N VAL A 459 -26.37 -17.92 19.63
CA VAL A 459 -27.15 -16.77 19.17
C VAL A 459 -26.26 -15.82 18.39
N LEU A 460 -26.70 -15.45 17.19
CA LEU A 460 -26.04 -14.45 16.33
C LEU A 460 -26.87 -13.17 16.28
N HIS A 461 -26.21 -12.03 16.41
CA HIS A 461 -26.77 -10.74 16.08
C HIS A 461 -26.49 -10.40 14.61
N PHE A 462 -27.56 -10.14 13.87
CA PHE A 462 -27.49 -9.69 12.48
C PHE A 462 -27.81 -8.20 12.37
N TYR A 463 -27.17 -7.52 11.43
CA TYR A 463 -27.44 -6.12 11.14
C TYR A 463 -27.09 -5.78 9.68
N ASN A 464 -27.52 -4.59 9.23
CA ASN A 464 -27.38 -4.12 7.85
C ASN A 464 -28.16 -4.95 6.83
N VAL A 465 -29.32 -5.47 7.25
CA VAL A 465 -30.23 -6.28 6.45
C VAL A 465 -31.35 -5.40 5.87
N PRO A 466 -31.82 -5.62 4.62
CA PRO A 466 -32.95 -4.90 4.04
C PRO A 466 -34.23 -4.96 4.89
N PRO A 467 -35.03 -3.88 4.98
CA PRO A 467 -36.30 -3.92 5.71
C PRO A 467 -37.40 -4.73 5.01
N CYS A 468 -37.26 -5.00 3.71
CA CYS A 468 -38.23 -5.77 2.93
C CYS A 468 -38.00 -7.28 2.97
N ILE A 469 -36.88 -7.74 3.55
CA ILE A 469 -36.56 -9.17 3.55
C ILE A 469 -37.41 -9.90 4.59
N THR A 470 -37.94 -11.06 4.22
CA THR A 470 -38.74 -11.89 5.12
C THR A 470 -37.89 -12.96 5.80
N GLU A 471 -38.43 -13.55 6.86
CA GLU A 471 -37.82 -14.70 7.54
C GLU A 471 -37.61 -15.87 6.56
N ASP A 472 -38.59 -16.15 5.70
CA ASP A 472 -38.53 -17.23 4.71
C ASP A 472 -37.38 -17.03 3.70
N GLU A 473 -37.11 -15.78 3.30
CA GLU A 473 -36.00 -15.45 2.41
C GLU A 473 -34.64 -15.67 3.09
N LEU A 474 -34.53 -15.35 4.39
CA LEU A 474 -33.33 -15.62 5.17
C LEU A 474 -33.13 -17.13 5.41
N GLN A 475 -34.21 -17.88 5.64
CA GLN A 475 -34.14 -19.34 5.78
C GLN A 475 -33.76 -20.02 4.45
N ARG A 476 -34.26 -19.48 3.33
CA ARG A 476 -33.86 -19.91 1.98
C ARG A 476 -32.38 -19.64 1.74
N LEU A 477 -31.88 -18.47 2.15
CA LEU A 477 -30.45 -18.15 2.04
C LEU A 477 -29.57 -19.15 2.82
N CYS A 478 -30.01 -19.59 4.00
CA CYS A 478 -29.32 -20.66 4.74
C CYS A 478 -29.30 -21.98 3.94
N THR A 479 -30.42 -22.34 3.33
CA THR A 479 -30.56 -23.57 2.55
C THR A 479 -29.74 -23.54 1.26
N GLU A 480 -29.75 -22.42 0.53
CA GLU A 480 -28.97 -22.21 -0.71
C GLU A 480 -27.46 -22.32 -0.49
N HIS A 481 -26.99 -21.96 0.70
CA HIS A 481 -25.57 -22.00 1.06
C HIS A 481 -25.16 -23.27 1.82
N ASP A 482 -26.02 -24.27 1.93
CA ASP A 482 -25.77 -25.53 2.65
C ASP A 482 -25.33 -25.28 4.10
N VAL A 483 -26.03 -24.38 4.81
CA VAL A 483 -25.81 -24.11 6.23
C VAL A 483 -27.07 -24.33 7.07
N PRO A 484 -26.92 -24.66 8.38
CA PRO A 484 -28.07 -24.87 9.26
C PRO A 484 -29.01 -23.66 9.31
N GLY A 485 -30.31 -23.91 9.29
CA GLY A 485 -31.33 -22.89 9.55
C GLY A 485 -31.37 -22.46 11.02
N PHE A 486 -31.95 -21.29 11.28
CA PHE A 486 -32.20 -20.83 12.65
C PHE A 486 -33.53 -21.38 13.19
N ILE A 487 -33.65 -21.48 14.51
CA ILE A 487 -34.85 -21.94 15.22
C ILE A 487 -35.75 -20.76 15.57
N LYS A 488 -35.15 -19.67 16.04
CA LYS A 488 -35.87 -18.43 16.36
C LYS A 488 -35.26 -17.24 15.66
N PHE A 489 -36.14 -16.34 15.25
CA PHE A 489 -35.82 -15.08 14.60
C PHE A 489 -36.53 -13.95 15.33
N LYS A 490 -35.79 -12.90 15.66
CA LYS A 490 -36.35 -11.70 16.27
C LYS A 490 -35.72 -10.46 15.68
N VAL A 491 -36.55 -9.60 15.11
CA VAL A 491 -36.14 -8.28 14.62
C VAL A 491 -36.26 -7.28 15.78
N PHE A 492 -35.29 -6.39 15.91
CA PHE A 492 -35.37 -5.26 16.82
C PHE A 492 -36.15 -4.12 16.18
N ASP A 493 -36.91 -3.37 16.99
CA ASP A 493 -37.66 -2.22 16.52
C ASP A 493 -36.72 -1.19 15.90
N ALA A 494 -36.78 -1.09 14.58
CA ALA A 494 -35.97 -0.14 13.84
C ALA A 494 -36.52 1.27 14.08
N LYS A 495 -35.62 2.25 14.30
CA LYS A 495 -36.04 3.66 14.33
C LYS A 495 -36.76 3.98 13.01
N PRO A 496 -37.80 4.84 12.99
CA PRO A 496 -38.58 5.13 11.78
C PRO A 496 -37.75 5.59 10.57
N SER A 497 -36.55 6.14 10.79
CA SER A 497 -35.61 6.59 9.77
C SER A 497 -34.59 5.54 9.30
N SER A 498 -34.64 4.31 9.81
CA SER A 498 -33.62 3.29 9.58
C SER A 498 -33.80 2.64 8.20
N LYS A 499 -32.74 2.69 7.39
CA LYS A 499 -32.70 2.06 6.05
C LYS A 499 -32.42 0.55 6.09
N THR A 500 -32.19 0.00 7.28
CA THR A 500 -31.81 -1.40 7.52
C THR A 500 -32.43 -1.89 8.82
N ILE A 501 -32.62 -3.21 8.92
CA ILE A 501 -33.03 -3.89 10.14
C ILE A 501 -31.85 -4.61 10.80
N SER A 502 -32.01 -4.88 12.09
CA SER A 502 -31.10 -5.66 12.93
C SER A 502 -31.91 -6.55 13.85
N GLY A 503 -31.32 -7.65 14.31
CA GLY A 503 -32.02 -8.61 15.14
C GLY A 503 -31.14 -9.79 15.54
N LEU A 504 -31.77 -10.87 15.98
CA LEU A 504 -31.13 -12.07 16.48
C LEU A 504 -31.59 -13.31 15.72
N PHE A 505 -30.65 -14.22 15.49
CA PHE A 505 -30.87 -15.62 15.10
C PHE A 505 -30.46 -16.53 16.27
N GLU A 506 -31.34 -17.44 16.68
CA GLU A 506 -31.01 -18.51 17.62
C GLU A 506 -30.88 -19.84 16.88
N PHE A 507 -29.80 -20.56 17.13
CA PHE A 507 -29.53 -21.87 16.57
C PHE A 507 -29.58 -22.94 17.66
N ASP A 508 -29.83 -24.19 17.26
CA ASP A 508 -29.88 -25.35 18.16
C ASP A 508 -28.62 -25.50 19.01
N ASN A 509 -27.47 -25.22 18.39
CA ASN A 509 -26.19 -25.36 19.03
C ASN A 509 -25.20 -24.30 18.53
N LYS A 510 -24.18 -24.05 19.35
CA LYS A 510 -23.07 -23.15 19.03
C LYS A 510 -22.40 -23.48 17.70
N THR A 511 -22.28 -24.76 17.36
CA THR A 511 -21.58 -25.20 16.14
C THR A 511 -22.30 -24.75 14.88
N HIS A 512 -23.64 -24.84 14.85
CA HIS A 512 -24.47 -24.35 13.74
C HIS A 512 -24.32 -22.84 13.57
N ALA A 513 -24.38 -22.09 14.67
CA ALA A 513 -24.18 -20.64 14.64
C ALA A 513 -22.80 -20.25 14.08
N VAL A 514 -21.74 -20.95 14.47
CA VAL A 514 -20.38 -20.69 13.94
C VAL A 514 -20.30 -21.01 12.44
N GLU A 515 -20.92 -22.11 11.98
CA GLU A 515 -20.94 -22.48 10.56
C GLU A 515 -21.68 -21.44 9.72
N VAL A 516 -22.86 -21.03 10.15
CA VAL A 516 -23.63 -19.97 9.51
C VAL A 516 -22.85 -18.67 9.46
N LEU A 517 -22.23 -18.25 10.56
CA LEU A 517 -21.40 -17.05 10.60
C LEU A 517 -20.21 -17.16 9.64
N THR A 518 -19.59 -18.33 9.55
CA THR A 518 -18.43 -18.56 8.68
C THR A 518 -18.79 -18.41 7.19
N VAL A 519 -19.99 -18.83 6.79
CA VAL A 519 -20.44 -18.81 5.39
C VAL A 519 -21.16 -17.51 5.01
N LEU A 520 -22.13 -17.07 5.82
CA LEU A 520 -23.05 -15.99 5.46
C LEU A 520 -22.60 -14.59 5.91
N ASN A 521 -21.59 -14.48 6.78
CA ASN A 521 -21.11 -13.16 7.15
C ASN A 521 -20.54 -12.42 5.92
N HIS A 522 -20.90 -11.15 5.78
CA HIS A 522 -20.64 -10.31 4.62
C HIS A 522 -21.30 -10.75 3.30
N HIS A 523 -22.32 -11.61 3.36
CA HIS A 523 -23.11 -11.97 2.17
C HIS A 523 -23.85 -10.74 1.62
N GLN A 524 -23.88 -10.59 0.29
CA GLN A 524 -24.52 -9.46 -0.38
C GLN A 524 -25.96 -9.76 -0.75
N ILE A 525 -26.90 -9.13 -0.05
CA ILE A 525 -28.33 -9.21 -0.33
C ILE A 525 -28.69 -8.08 -1.30
N ARG A 526 -29.22 -8.44 -2.46
CA ARG A 526 -29.70 -7.47 -3.47
C ARG A 526 -31.22 -7.38 -3.43
N ILE A 527 -31.72 -6.15 -3.37
CA ILE A 527 -33.16 -5.87 -3.52
C ILE A 527 -33.40 -5.54 -4.99
N PRO A 528 -34.45 -6.08 -5.64
CA PRO A 528 -34.77 -5.80 -7.05
C PRO A 528 -34.82 -4.32 -7.42
N ASN A 529 -35.21 -3.44 -6.48
CA ASN A 529 -35.38 -2.00 -6.69
C ASN A 529 -34.25 -1.13 -6.08
N GLY A 530 -33.18 -1.74 -5.56
CA GLY A 530 -32.09 -1.03 -4.88
C GLY A 530 -30.83 -0.88 -5.75
N SER A 531 -30.24 0.33 -5.77
CA SER A 531 -29.02 0.58 -6.56
C SER A 531 -27.75 -0.05 -5.95
N ASN A 532 -27.74 -0.34 -4.65
CA ASN A 532 -26.59 -0.88 -3.93
C ASN A 532 -26.96 -2.14 -3.13
N PRO A 533 -26.12 -3.20 -3.14
CA PRO A 533 -26.34 -4.38 -2.32
C PRO A 533 -26.17 -4.07 -0.83
N TYR A 534 -27.00 -4.70 -0.01
CA TYR A 534 -26.87 -4.71 1.43
C TYR A 534 -25.89 -5.81 1.82
N THR A 535 -25.01 -5.55 2.78
CA THR A 535 -24.02 -6.53 3.24
C THR A 535 -24.45 -7.06 4.59
N LEU A 536 -24.93 -8.29 4.65
CA LEU A 536 -25.30 -8.96 5.89
C LEU A 536 -24.09 -9.01 6.82
N LYS A 537 -24.21 -8.49 8.04
CA LYS A 537 -23.14 -8.58 9.03
C LYS A 537 -23.62 -9.37 10.24
N LEU A 538 -22.80 -10.33 10.65
CA LEU A 538 -23.08 -11.24 11.76
C LEU A 538 -22.04 -11.07 12.88
N CYS A 539 -22.46 -11.17 14.13
CA CYS A 539 -21.58 -11.30 15.29
C CYS A 539 -22.23 -12.17 16.37
N PHE A 540 -21.42 -12.75 17.26
CA PHE A 540 -21.96 -13.47 18.41
C PHE A 540 -22.68 -12.50 19.36
N SER A 541 -23.88 -12.89 19.78
CA SER A 541 -24.68 -12.10 20.72
C SER A 541 -24.24 -12.36 22.17
N THR A 542 -24.47 -11.38 23.05
CA THR A 542 -24.40 -11.56 24.51
C THR A 542 -25.60 -12.34 25.05
N SER A 543 -26.70 -12.40 24.31
CA SER A 543 -27.90 -13.17 24.68
C SER A 543 -27.60 -14.66 24.60
N SER A 544 -28.00 -15.40 25.64
CA SER A 544 -27.84 -16.86 25.68
C SER A 544 -28.98 -17.62 24.98
N HIS A 545 -30.14 -16.99 24.82
CA HIS A 545 -31.34 -17.52 24.16
C HIS A 545 -32.24 -16.36 23.73
N LEU A 546 -33.20 -16.64 22.84
CA LEU A 546 -34.16 -15.68 22.29
C LEU A 546 -35.54 -15.73 22.93
#